data_AF-A0A0C9ZJU8-F1
#
_entry.id   AF-A0A0C9ZJU8-F1
#
_cell.length_a   1.000
_cell.length_b   1.000
_cell.length_c   1.000
_cell.angle_alpha   90.00
_cell.angle_beta   90.00
_cell.angle_gamma   90.00
#
_symmetry.space_group_name_H-M   'P 1'
#
loop_
_entity.id
_entity.type
_entity.pdbx_description
1 polymer ?
#
loop_
_entity_poly.entity_id
_entity_poly.type
_entity_poly.pdbx_seq_one_letter_code
_entity_poly.pdbx_strand_id
1 'polypeptide(L)'
;MSVLSSYFLFHSLTSLTVRSDLGTWEKLSQVAVKGAEYDSRERQPHPKCLKGTRVDLLDYIYELLNKREKNRLIWLHGTAGVGKSAVAFTVAEKMRGLKMTEDTKVEKRLGGTFFFSRKHTKRRTTGYFFATLAYQLATNFPSVREDVNRAIIENPALLDPDKSLRDQMEALFLRPLRKLSRRLRECPPLVFAIDALDECTPESLESESFDEPTSESELADFISLLGEAIHEPDLPIIHILLTSRPEEHIRKAM
;
A
#
# COMPACT_ATOMS: atom_id res chain seq x y z
N MET A 1 -22.72 41.96 -21.31
CA MET A 1 -21.27 41.72 -21.36
C MET A 1 -20.72 40.98 -20.13
N SER A 2 -21.48 40.07 -19.48
CA SER A 2 -21.00 39.38 -18.24
C SER A 2 -20.86 37.86 -18.35
N VAL A 3 -21.34 37.22 -19.42
CA VAL A 3 -21.35 35.75 -19.53
C VAL A 3 -20.06 35.21 -20.15
N LEU A 4 -19.45 35.92 -21.10
CA LEU A 4 -18.20 35.46 -21.75
C LEU A 4 -16.97 35.53 -20.82
N SER A 5 -16.95 36.47 -19.86
CA SER A 5 -15.86 36.65 -18.90
C SER A 5 -15.80 35.51 -17.87
N SER A 6 -16.97 35.07 -17.38
CA SER A 6 -17.08 33.96 -16.43
C SER A 6 -16.79 32.60 -17.06
N TYR A 7 -17.16 32.38 -18.33
CA TYR A 7 -16.76 31.16 -19.07
C TYR A 7 -15.24 31.10 -19.30
N PHE A 8 -14.59 32.21 -19.64
CA PHE A 8 -13.14 32.26 -19.83
C PHE A 8 -12.36 32.04 -18.52
N LEU A 9 -12.81 32.65 -17.41
CA LEU A 9 -12.24 32.42 -16.09
C LEU A 9 -12.42 30.96 -15.64
N PHE A 10 -13.60 30.37 -15.87
CA PHE A 10 -13.86 28.97 -15.55
C PHE A 10 -12.97 28.01 -16.36
N HIS A 11 -12.83 28.21 -17.67
CA HIS A 11 -11.93 27.41 -18.51
C HIS A 11 -10.43 27.61 -18.19
N SER A 12 -10.02 28.83 -17.82
CA SER A 12 -8.65 29.10 -17.38
C SER A 12 -8.34 28.41 -16.06
N LEU A 13 -9.28 28.46 -15.10
CA LEU A 13 -9.13 27.80 -13.81
C LEU A 13 -9.12 26.27 -13.95
N THR A 14 -10.02 25.68 -14.73
CA THR A 14 -9.99 24.22 -14.98
C THR A 14 -8.73 23.78 -15.70
N SER A 15 -8.22 24.54 -16.67
CA SER A 15 -6.95 24.25 -17.35
C SER A 15 -5.74 24.30 -16.40
N LEU A 16 -5.72 25.27 -15.48
CA LEU A 16 -4.67 25.38 -14.45
C LEU A 16 -4.74 24.22 -13.45
N THR A 17 -5.94 23.85 -12.97
CA THR A 17 -6.12 22.71 -12.05
C THR A 17 -5.74 21.38 -12.69
N VAL A 18 -6.12 21.15 -13.94
CA VAL A 18 -5.74 19.92 -14.68
C VAL A 18 -4.22 19.83 -14.88
N ARG A 19 -3.53 20.95 -15.16
CA ARG A 19 -2.07 20.99 -15.28
C ARG A 19 -1.36 20.74 -13.94
N SER A 20 -1.86 21.31 -12.84
CA SER A 20 -1.30 21.05 -11.52
C SER A 20 -1.50 19.59 -11.09
N ASP A 21 -2.64 18.99 -11.41
CA ASP A 21 -2.94 17.59 -11.07
C ASP A 21 -2.08 16.60 -11.86
N LEU A 22 -1.77 16.90 -13.12
CA LEU A 22 -0.87 16.07 -13.92
C LEU A 22 0.56 16.09 -13.35
N GLY A 23 1.07 17.29 -13.00
CA GLY A 23 2.40 17.43 -12.41
C GLY A 23 2.51 16.78 -11.03
N THR A 24 1.45 16.83 -10.21
CA THR A 24 1.42 16.16 -8.90
C THR A 24 1.42 14.64 -9.05
N TRP A 25 0.66 14.10 -9.99
CA TRP A 25 0.65 12.66 -10.26
C TRP A 25 2.01 12.14 -10.71
N GLU A 26 2.71 12.89 -11.57
CA GLU A 26 4.05 12.54 -12.03
C GLU A 26 5.05 12.49 -10.86
N LYS A 27 4.99 13.47 -9.94
CA LYS A 27 5.82 13.46 -8.72
C LYS A 27 5.55 12.24 -7.85
N LEU A 28 4.28 11.93 -7.60
CA LEU A 28 3.92 10.72 -6.84
C LEU A 28 4.43 9.45 -7.54
N SER A 29 4.31 9.37 -8.88
CA SER A 29 4.81 8.23 -9.64
C SER A 29 6.34 8.06 -9.57
N GLN A 30 7.10 9.15 -9.44
CA GLN A 30 8.56 9.15 -9.28
C GLN A 30 8.99 8.70 -7.88
N VAL A 31 8.22 9.06 -6.86
CA VAL A 31 8.47 8.66 -5.46
C VAL A 31 8.04 7.21 -5.20
N ALA A 32 6.94 6.77 -5.80
CA ALA A 32 6.44 5.41 -5.69
C ALA A 32 7.48 4.38 -6.15
N VAL A 33 7.75 3.39 -5.30
CA VAL A 33 8.82 2.40 -5.50
C VAL A 33 8.30 1.27 -6.37
N LYS A 34 8.46 1.37 -7.70
CA LYS A 34 7.99 0.35 -8.66
C LYS A 34 8.58 -1.03 -8.40
N GLY A 35 9.79 -1.11 -7.83
CA GLY A 35 10.41 -2.36 -7.36
C GLY A 35 9.60 -3.11 -6.31
N ALA A 36 8.79 -2.39 -5.51
CA ALA A 36 7.99 -2.95 -4.42
C ALA A 36 6.67 -3.57 -4.90
N GLU A 37 6.25 -3.28 -6.14
CA GLU A 37 5.04 -3.87 -6.73
C GLU A 37 5.24 -5.36 -7.03
N TYR A 38 4.20 -6.17 -6.81
CA TYR A 38 4.25 -7.64 -6.89
C TYR A 38 4.61 -8.19 -8.28
N ASP A 39 4.50 -7.44 -9.37
CA ASP A 39 4.84 -7.82 -10.74
C ASP A 39 6.07 -7.09 -11.30
N SER A 40 6.80 -6.35 -10.45
CA SER A 40 8.02 -5.65 -10.83
C SER A 40 9.09 -6.56 -11.46
N ARG A 41 9.64 -6.12 -12.59
CA ARG A 41 10.75 -6.82 -13.29
C ARG A 41 11.98 -7.00 -12.41
N GLU A 42 12.23 -6.11 -11.45
CA GLU A 42 13.35 -6.21 -10.50
C GLU A 42 13.27 -7.46 -9.61
N ARG A 43 12.10 -8.10 -9.52
CA ARG A 43 11.88 -9.31 -8.73
C ARG A 43 11.70 -10.56 -9.61
N GLN A 44 12.15 -10.53 -10.86
CA GLN A 44 12.15 -11.72 -11.72
C GLN A 44 13.38 -12.62 -11.42
N PRO A 45 13.21 -13.97 -11.44
CA PRO A 45 11.95 -14.69 -11.60
C PRO A 45 11.05 -14.51 -10.38
N HIS A 46 9.75 -14.30 -10.62
CA HIS A 46 8.81 -14.06 -9.54
C HIS A 46 8.69 -15.30 -8.63
N PRO A 47 8.75 -15.13 -7.29
CA PRO A 47 8.56 -16.24 -6.38
C PRO A 47 7.07 -16.59 -6.42
N LYS A 48 6.64 -17.54 -7.25
CA LYS A 48 5.24 -17.99 -7.31
C LYS A 48 5.14 -19.37 -6.67
N CYS A 49 4.05 -19.65 -5.96
CA CYS A 49 3.78 -21.01 -5.53
C CYS A 49 3.68 -21.93 -6.75
N LEU A 50 4.41 -23.04 -6.72
CA LEU A 50 4.29 -24.05 -7.77
C LEU A 50 2.91 -24.69 -7.73
N LYS A 51 2.40 -25.10 -8.88
CA LYS A 51 1.10 -25.78 -8.99
C LYS A 51 1.07 -26.98 -8.04
N GLY A 52 0.02 -27.07 -7.22
CA GLY A 52 -0.15 -28.15 -6.24
C GLY A 52 0.63 -27.98 -4.93
N THR A 53 1.34 -26.87 -4.73
CA THR A 53 2.02 -26.56 -3.47
C THR A 53 1.22 -25.55 -2.64
N ARG A 54 1.34 -25.62 -1.30
CA ARG A 54 0.71 -24.68 -0.36
C ARG A 54 -0.81 -24.53 -0.54
N VAL A 55 -1.47 -25.55 -1.09
CA VAL A 55 -2.92 -25.53 -1.43
C VAL A 55 -3.75 -25.18 -0.21
N ASP A 56 -3.66 -25.97 0.85
CA ASP A 56 -4.46 -25.77 2.06
C ASP A 56 -4.21 -24.39 2.71
N LEU A 57 -2.95 -23.93 2.69
CA LEU A 57 -2.59 -22.61 3.21
C LEU A 57 -3.20 -21.48 2.37
N LEU A 58 -3.13 -21.60 1.04
CA LEU A 58 -3.71 -20.62 0.13
C LEU A 58 -5.24 -20.60 0.27
N ASP A 59 -5.88 -21.75 0.36
CA ASP A 59 -7.33 -21.87 0.55
C ASP A 59 -7.77 -21.23 1.87
N TYR A 60 -7.04 -21.49 2.96
CA TYR A 60 -7.27 -20.83 4.24
C TYR A 60 -7.12 -19.30 4.15
N ILE A 61 -6.05 -18.81 3.51
CA ILE A 61 -5.85 -17.36 3.31
C ILE A 61 -6.98 -16.77 2.47
N TYR A 62 -7.41 -17.44 1.40
CA TYR A 62 -8.50 -16.96 0.55
C TYR A 62 -9.84 -16.94 1.30
N GLU A 63 -10.11 -17.91 2.17
CA GLU A 63 -11.27 -17.87 3.05
C GLU A 63 -11.25 -16.63 3.93
N LEU A 64 -10.12 -16.34 4.59
CA LEU A 64 -9.95 -15.15 5.41
C LEU A 64 -10.13 -13.86 4.60
N LEU A 65 -9.57 -13.80 3.39
CA LEU A 65 -9.66 -12.63 2.50
C LEU A 65 -11.06 -12.40 1.91
N ASN A 66 -11.98 -13.35 2.04
CA ASN A 66 -13.35 -13.22 1.57
C ASN A 66 -14.34 -12.82 2.67
N LYS A 67 -13.93 -12.81 3.95
CA LYS A 67 -14.81 -12.46 5.08
C LYS A 67 -15.10 -10.96 5.11
N ARG A 68 -16.38 -10.58 5.13
CA ARG A 68 -16.84 -9.18 5.08
C ARG A 68 -17.27 -8.63 6.45
N GLU A 69 -16.70 -9.14 7.53
CA GLU A 69 -17.12 -8.77 8.89
C GLU A 69 -16.37 -7.55 9.42
N LYS A 70 -15.03 -7.57 9.27
CA LYS A 70 -14.12 -6.55 9.77
C LYS A 70 -12.82 -6.56 8.99
N ASN A 71 -12.08 -5.47 9.08
CA ASN A 71 -10.74 -5.40 8.54
C ASN A 71 -9.82 -6.41 9.26
N ARG A 72 -8.77 -6.87 8.56
CA ARG A 72 -7.87 -7.90 9.08
C ARG A 72 -6.43 -7.61 8.70
N LEU A 73 -5.53 -7.73 9.67
CA LEU A 73 -4.11 -7.93 9.44
C LEU A 73 -3.83 -9.43 9.57
N ILE A 74 -3.47 -10.08 8.47
CA ILE A 74 -3.18 -11.52 8.39
C ILE A 74 -1.66 -11.67 8.35
N TRP A 75 -1.08 -12.13 9.45
CA TRP A 75 0.35 -12.32 9.56
C TRP A 75 0.77 -13.75 9.18
N LEU A 76 1.43 -13.90 8.04
CA LEU A 76 2.05 -15.15 7.60
C LEU A 76 3.53 -15.15 8.00
N HIS A 77 3.87 -15.87 9.07
CA HIS A 77 5.23 -15.93 9.58
C HIS A 77 5.89 -17.31 9.43
N GLY A 78 7.21 -17.34 9.51
CA GLY A 78 8.01 -18.57 9.41
C GLY A 78 9.48 -18.27 9.13
N THR A 79 10.32 -19.29 9.14
CA THR A 79 11.76 -19.16 8.88
C THR A 79 12.05 -18.77 7.42
N ALA A 80 13.30 -18.39 7.12
CA ALA A 80 13.73 -18.10 5.75
C ALA A 80 13.60 -19.35 4.85
N GLY A 81 13.31 -19.14 3.56
CA GLY A 81 13.26 -20.23 2.57
C GLY A 81 11.96 -21.05 2.55
N VAL A 82 11.03 -20.88 3.51
CA VAL A 82 9.77 -21.66 3.53
C VAL A 82 8.72 -21.23 2.49
N GLY A 83 9.00 -20.19 1.69
CA GLY A 83 8.15 -19.76 0.59
C GLY A 83 7.06 -18.74 0.95
N LYS A 84 7.22 -17.94 2.01
CA LYS A 84 6.26 -16.89 2.39
C LYS A 84 6.05 -15.85 1.28
N SER A 85 7.14 -15.35 0.71
CA SER A 85 7.10 -14.45 -0.46
C SER A 85 6.40 -15.09 -1.66
N ALA A 86 6.50 -16.41 -1.80
CA ALA A 86 5.79 -17.14 -2.83
C ALA A 86 4.28 -17.13 -2.64
N VAL A 87 3.84 -17.28 -1.39
CA VAL A 87 2.43 -17.15 -1.01
C VAL A 87 1.94 -15.71 -1.21
N ALA A 88 2.68 -14.70 -0.73
CA ALA A 88 2.31 -13.29 -0.88
C ALA A 88 2.16 -12.88 -2.35
N PHE A 89 3.12 -13.25 -3.21
CA PHE A 89 3.04 -13.02 -4.65
C PHE A 89 1.82 -13.71 -5.26
N THR A 90 1.59 -14.99 -4.94
CA THR A 90 0.47 -15.77 -5.49
C THR A 90 -0.88 -15.19 -5.09
N VAL A 91 -1.00 -14.70 -3.85
CA VAL A 91 -2.18 -13.99 -3.37
C VAL A 91 -2.36 -12.68 -4.13
N ALA A 92 -1.31 -11.87 -4.26
CA ALA A 92 -1.37 -10.59 -4.98
C ALA A 92 -1.79 -10.79 -6.45
N GLU A 93 -1.18 -11.74 -7.15
CA GLU A 93 -1.50 -12.09 -8.53
C GLU A 93 -2.97 -12.53 -8.68
N LYS A 94 -3.48 -13.37 -7.76
CA LYS A 94 -4.90 -13.76 -7.78
C LYS A 94 -5.82 -12.56 -7.54
N MET A 95 -5.53 -11.73 -6.55
CA MET A 95 -6.36 -10.54 -6.24
C MET A 95 -6.33 -9.50 -7.36
N ARG A 96 -5.23 -9.37 -8.11
CA ARG A 96 -5.16 -8.55 -9.32
C ARG A 96 -6.09 -9.07 -10.41
N GLY A 97 -6.19 -10.38 -10.57
CA GLY A 97 -7.07 -11.01 -11.57
C GLY A 97 -8.56 -10.87 -11.27
N LEU A 98 -8.93 -10.66 -10.00
CA LEU A 98 -10.31 -10.49 -9.56
C LEU A 98 -10.74 -9.03 -9.65
N LYS A 99 -11.92 -8.79 -10.23
CA LYS A 99 -12.52 -7.46 -10.28
C LYS A 99 -13.15 -7.08 -8.95
N MET A 100 -13.24 -5.78 -8.68
CA MET A 100 -14.00 -5.26 -7.55
C MET A 100 -15.52 -5.34 -7.77
N THR A 101 -15.97 -5.02 -8.98
CA THR A 101 -17.37 -5.15 -9.43
C THR A 101 -17.40 -5.69 -10.86
N GLU A 102 -18.52 -6.27 -11.29
CA GLU A 102 -18.64 -6.73 -12.69
C GLU A 102 -18.65 -5.59 -13.70
N ASP A 103 -19.16 -4.43 -13.28
CA ASP A 103 -19.33 -3.23 -14.11
C ASP A 103 -18.02 -2.49 -14.39
N THR A 104 -16.93 -2.82 -13.69
CA THR A 104 -15.64 -2.13 -13.82
C THR A 104 -14.57 -3.05 -14.39
N LYS A 105 -13.85 -2.59 -15.42
CA LYS A 105 -12.71 -3.33 -15.98
C LYS A 105 -11.39 -3.03 -15.25
N VAL A 106 -11.28 -1.82 -14.71
CA VAL A 106 -10.05 -1.27 -14.13
C VAL A 106 -9.88 -1.69 -12.68
N GLU A 107 -10.94 -1.64 -11.89
CA GLU A 107 -10.87 -1.83 -10.44
C GLU A 107 -10.70 -3.30 -10.06
N LYS A 108 -9.63 -3.57 -9.33
CA LYS A 108 -9.24 -4.92 -8.90
C LYS A 108 -9.40 -5.07 -7.40
N ARG A 109 -9.50 -6.31 -6.94
CA ARG A 109 -9.46 -6.60 -5.50
C ARG A 109 -8.10 -6.31 -4.87
N LEU A 110 -7.02 -6.27 -5.65
CA LEU A 110 -5.71 -5.84 -5.16
C LEU A 110 -5.64 -4.30 -5.06
N GLY A 111 -5.54 -3.76 -3.86
CA GLY A 111 -5.37 -2.33 -3.61
C GLY A 111 -3.94 -1.86 -3.85
N GLY A 112 -2.96 -2.69 -3.51
CA GLY A 112 -1.55 -2.41 -3.73
C GLY A 112 -0.65 -3.41 -3.02
N THR A 113 0.65 -3.32 -3.30
CA THR A 113 1.66 -4.20 -2.73
C THR A 113 2.93 -3.45 -2.37
N PHE A 114 3.62 -3.93 -1.34
CA PHE A 114 4.95 -3.46 -1.00
C PHE A 114 5.81 -4.64 -0.54
N PHE A 115 6.75 -5.03 -1.39
CA PHE A 115 7.70 -6.11 -1.11
C PHE A 115 9.00 -5.46 -0.63
N PHE A 116 9.25 -5.54 0.68
CA PHE A 116 10.47 -5.04 1.29
C PHE A 116 11.69 -5.80 0.76
N SER A 117 12.84 -5.14 0.75
CA SER A 117 14.10 -5.79 0.45
C SER A 117 15.29 -5.03 1.02
N ARG A 118 16.13 -5.72 1.81
CA ARG A 118 17.37 -5.14 2.38
C ARG A 118 18.36 -4.70 1.30
N LYS A 119 18.26 -5.29 0.10
CA LYS A 119 19.15 -5.02 -1.04
C LYS A 119 18.83 -3.72 -1.79
N HIS A 120 17.73 -3.04 -1.46
CA HIS A 120 17.29 -1.84 -2.17
C HIS A 120 16.95 -0.74 -1.18
N THR A 121 17.66 0.39 -1.28
CA THR A 121 17.57 1.52 -0.34
C THR A 121 16.13 2.00 -0.10
N LYS A 122 15.31 2.13 -1.16
CA LYS A 122 13.90 2.54 -1.03
C LYS A 122 12.94 1.44 -0.54
N ARG A 123 13.37 0.17 -0.54
CA ARG A 123 12.57 -0.99 -0.08
C ARG A 123 13.02 -1.54 1.27
N ARG A 124 14.06 -0.98 1.88
CA ARG A 124 14.51 -1.32 3.24
C ARG A 124 13.97 -0.36 4.31
N THR A 125 13.10 0.57 3.94
CA THR A 125 12.49 1.58 4.83
C THR A 125 10.98 1.69 4.58
N THR A 126 10.25 2.12 5.59
CA THR A 126 8.80 2.38 5.56
C THR A 126 8.45 3.75 4.96
N GLY A 127 9.40 4.68 4.84
CA GLY A 127 9.14 6.07 4.41
C GLY A 127 8.51 6.23 3.01
N TYR A 128 8.67 5.23 2.14
CA TYR A 128 8.04 5.22 0.81
C TYR A 128 6.74 4.40 0.75
N PHE A 129 6.36 3.73 1.83
CA PHE A 129 5.30 2.73 1.84
C PHE A 129 3.95 3.33 1.44
N PHE A 130 3.50 4.37 2.15
CA PHE A 130 2.17 4.95 1.91
C PHE A 130 2.08 5.69 0.59
N ALA A 131 3.13 6.41 0.17
CA ALA A 131 3.18 7.01 -1.17
C ALA A 131 3.09 5.95 -2.28
N THR A 132 3.78 4.81 -2.10
CA THR A 132 3.76 3.71 -3.08
C THR A 132 2.40 3.02 -3.13
N LEU A 133 1.74 2.82 -1.99
CA LEU A 133 0.37 2.29 -1.95
C LEU A 133 -0.66 3.28 -2.51
N ALA A 134 -0.52 4.57 -2.24
CA ALA A 134 -1.42 5.61 -2.77
C ALA A 134 -1.36 5.68 -4.30
N TYR A 135 -0.15 5.60 -4.87
CA TYR A 135 0.03 5.50 -6.31
C TYR A 135 -0.68 4.27 -6.91
N GLN A 136 -0.49 3.10 -6.31
CA GLN A 136 -1.14 1.86 -6.78
C GLN A 136 -2.66 1.92 -6.62
N LEU A 137 -3.15 2.43 -5.50
CA LEU A 137 -4.57 2.58 -5.21
C LEU A 137 -5.23 3.53 -6.21
N ALA A 138 -4.65 4.71 -6.46
CA ALA A 138 -5.17 5.67 -7.43
C ALA A 138 -5.04 5.20 -8.89
N THR A 139 -4.11 4.30 -9.19
CA THR A 139 -4.02 3.63 -10.49
C THR A 139 -5.15 2.61 -10.67
N ASN A 140 -5.45 1.84 -9.62
CA ASN A 140 -6.50 0.82 -9.64
C ASN A 140 -7.91 1.41 -9.48
N PHE A 141 -8.03 2.54 -8.78
CA PHE A 141 -9.26 3.28 -8.51
C PHE A 141 -9.09 4.74 -8.93
N PRO A 142 -9.24 5.08 -10.23
CA PRO A 142 -9.03 6.44 -10.71
C PRO A 142 -9.87 7.50 -9.98
N SER A 143 -11.01 7.11 -9.40
CA SER A 143 -11.88 7.99 -8.61
C SER A 143 -11.20 8.61 -7.38
N VAL A 144 -10.13 8.02 -6.84
CA VAL A 144 -9.41 8.59 -5.68
C VAL A 144 -8.19 9.42 -6.06
N ARG A 145 -7.84 9.48 -7.35
CA ARG A 145 -6.62 10.16 -7.81
C ARG A 145 -6.64 11.66 -7.50
N GLU A 146 -7.78 12.32 -7.68
CA GLU A 146 -7.94 13.74 -7.36
C GLU A 146 -7.78 14.01 -5.85
N ASP A 147 -8.28 13.12 -5.00
CA ASP A 147 -8.11 13.24 -3.54
C ASP A 147 -6.64 13.10 -3.12
N VAL A 148 -5.92 12.13 -3.69
CA VAL A 148 -4.49 11.95 -3.44
C VAL A 148 -3.70 13.16 -3.93
N ASN A 149 -3.98 13.65 -5.13
CA ASN A 149 -3.34 14.83 -5.69
C ASN A 149 -3.56 16.07 -4.82
N ARG A 150 -4.80 16.31 -4.38
CA ARG A 150 -5.13 17.42 -3.49
C ARG A 150 -4.35 17.35 -2.18
N ALA A 151 -4.27 16.18 -1.55
CA ALA A 151 -3.50 16.00 -0.32
C ALA A 151 -2.01 16.37 -0.51
N ILE A 152 -1.41 15.98 -1.63
CA ILE A 152 -0.01 16.30 -1.96
C ILE A 152 0.17 17.79 -2.30
N ILE A 153 -0.80 18.41 -2.98
CA ILE A 153 -0.75 19.86 -3.28
C ILE A 153 -0.80 20.67 -1.98
N GLU A 154 -1.67 20.28 -1.05
CA GLU A 154 -1.81 20.92 0.27
C GLU A 154 -0.57 20.71 1.15
N ASN A 155 0.05 19.53 1.08
CA ASN A 155 1.25 19.21 1.82
C ASN A 155 2.24 18.39 0.98
N PRO A 156 3.14 19.05 0.22
CA PRO A 156 4.12 18.35 -0.62
C PRO A 156 5.11 17.48 0.17
N ALA A 157 5.31 17.77 1.46
CA ALA A 157 6.18 16.98 2.34
C ALA A 157 5.65 15.56 2.57
N LEU A 158 4.40 15.26 2.20
CA LEU A 158 3.89 13.88 2.20
C LEU A 158 4.66 12.94 1.24
N LEU A 159 5.41 13.50 0.27
CA LEU A 159 6.26 12.74 -0.64
C LEU A 159 7.71 12.59 -0.15
N ASP A 160 8.06 13.23 0.97
CA ASP A 160 9.35 13.08 1.63
C ASP A 160 9.36 11.78 2.44
N PRO A 161 10.33 10.85 2.22
CA PRO A 161 10.43 9.61 2.98
C PRO A 161 10.66 9.83 4.48
N ASP A 162 11.19 10.97 4.89
CA ASP A 162 11.47 11.29 6.30
C ASP A 162 10.28 11.99 6.99
N LYS A 163 9.17 12.19 6.27
CA LYS A 163 7.93 12.72 6.85
C LYS A 163 7.29 11.67 7.77
N SER A 164 6.65 12.17 8.84
CA SER A 164 5.79 11.38 9.74
C SER A 164 4.96 10.33 8.98
N LEU A 165 5.22 9.05 9.26
CA LEU A 165 4.46 7.93 8.69
C LEU A 165 2.97 8.02 9.02
N ARG A 166 2.62 8.57 10.19
CA ARG A 166 1.23 8.84 10.58
C ARG A 166 0.58 9.86 9.65
N ASP A 167 1.28 10.95 9.32
CA ASP A 167 0.76 11.97 8.40
C ASP A 167 0.60 11.41 6.99
N GLN A 168 1.58 10.63 6.52
CA GLN A 168 1.48 9.92 5.25
C GLN A 168 0.32 8.92 5.25
N MET A 169 0.15 8.11 6.31
CA MET A 169 -0.95 7.16 6.44
C MET A 169 -2.30 7.84 6.35
N GLU A 170 -2.52 8.87 7.16
CA GLU A 170 -3.80 9.58 7.19
C GLU A 170 -4.11 10.22 5.84
N ALA A 171 -3.15 10.96 5.27
CA ALA A 171 -3.38 11.74 4.05
C ALA A 171 -3.43 10.88 2.77
N LEU A 172 -2.54 9.90 2.64
CA LEU A 172 -2.33 9.15 1.40
C LEU A 172 -2.99 7.76 1.40
N PHE A 173 -3.37 7.23 2.56
CA PHE A 173 -3.97 5.90 2.67
C PHE A 173 -5.40 5.93 3.21
N LEU A 174 -5.60 6.44 4.43
CA LEU A 174 -6.91 6.42 5.10
C LEU A 174 -7.92 7.33 4.40
N ARG A 175 -7.59 8.61 4.15
CA ARG A 175 -8.51 9.55 3.49
C ARG A 175 -8.97 9.06 2.10
N PRO A 176 -8.08 8.61 1.19
CA PRO A 176 -8.51 8.03 -0.09
C PRO A 176 -9.41 6.80 0.08
N LEU A 177 -9.11 5.92 1.04
CA LEU A 177 -9.94 4.75 1.31
C LEU A 177 -11.33 5.14 1.85
N ARG A 178 -11.44 6.12 2.75
CA ARG A 178 -12.74 6.62 3.25
C ARG A 178 -13.67 7.10 2.12
N LYS A 179 -13.12 7.63 1.03
CA LYS A 179 -13.90 8.01 -0.17
C LYS A 179 -14.51 6.82 -0.89
N LEU A 180 -13.90 5.65 -0.75
CA LEU A 180 -14.37 4.40 -1.35
C LEU A 180 -15.41 3.67 -0.49
N SER A 181 -15.52 3.96 0.81
CA SER A 181 -16.32 3.19 1.77
C SER A 181 -17.77 2.98 1.36
N ARG A 182 -18.46 4.06 0.97
CA ARG A 182 -19.87 3.96 0.53
C ARG A 182 -20.00 3.10 -0.72
N ARG A 183 -19.06 3.23 -1.66
CA ARG A 183 -19.09 2.55 -2.96
C ARG A 183 -18.71 1.09 -2.86
N LEU A 184 -17.79 0.75 -1.97
CA LEU A 184 -17.28 -0.60 -1.77
C LEU A 184 -18.02 -1.39 -0.68
N ARG A 185 -19.06 -0.82 -0.06
CA ARG A 185 -19.83 -1.45 1.03
C ARG A 185 -20.29 -2.88 0.70
N GLU A 186 -20.81 -3.08 -0.50
CA GLU A 186 -21.33 -4.38 -0.97
C GLU A 186 -20.32 -5.18 -1.81
N CYS A 187 -19.09 -4.65 -1.97
CA CYS A 187 -18.05 -5.27 -2.77
C CYS A 187 -17.25 -6.30 -1.94
N PRO A 188 -16.51 -7.21 -2.58
CA PRO A 188 -15.52 -8.02 -1.89
C PRO A 188 -14.46 -7.13 -1.19
N PRO A 189 -13.82 -7.61 -0.10
CA PRO A 189 -12.78 -6.85 0.57
C PRO A 189 -11.61 -6.49 -0.34
N LEU A 190 -11.09 -5.28 -0.17
CA LEU A 190 -9.87 -4.81 -0.82
C LEU A 190 -8.64 -5.41 -0.12
N VAL A 191 -7.68 -5.90 -0.89
CA VAL A 191 -6.52 -6.63 -0.35
C VAL A 191 -5.24 -5.88 -0.63
N PHE A 192 -4.40 -5.73 0.40
CA PHE A 192 -3.02 -5.27 0.31
C PHE A 192 -2.07 -6.40 0.68
N ALA A 193 -0.96 -6.55 -0.05
CA ALA A 193 0.06 -7.54 0.27
C ALA A 193 1.39 -6.86 0.59
N ILE A 194 1.89 -7.11 1.79
CA ILE A 194 3.14 -6.59 2.30
C ILE A 194 4.04 -7.80 2.55
N ASP A 195 5.18 -7.85 1.88
CA ASP A 195 6.08 -9.00 1.94
C ASP A 195 7.40 -8.65 2.61
N ALA A 196 7.91 -9.60 3.40
CA ALA A 196 9.23 -9.58 4.01
C ALA A 196 9.47 -8.36 4.92
N LEU A 197 8.56 -8.07 5.84
CA LEU A 197 8.71 -6.91 6.76
C LEU A 197 10.02 -6.94 7.56
N ASP A 198 10.55 -8.13 7.87
CA ASP A 198 11.88 -8.31 8.47
C ASP A 198 13.04 -7.80 7.59
N GLU A 199 12.80 -7.52 6.32
CA GLU A 199 13.75 -6.88 5.41
C GLU A 199 13.74 -5.34 5.48
N CYS A 200 12.90 -4.74 6.32
CA CYS A 200 13.01 -3.34 6.68
C CYS A 200 14.17 -3.16 7.66
N THR A 201 15.22 -2.50 7.22
CA THR A 201 16.42 -2.20 8.01
C THR A 201 16.81 -0.74 7.75
N PRO A 202 16.61 0.18 8.71
CA PRO A 202 16.98 1.58 8.52
C PRO A 202 18.51 1.73 8.36
N GLU A 203 18.92 2.83 7.74
CA GLU A 203 20.31 3.04 7.28
C GLU A 203 21.34 3.15 8.43
N SER A 204 20.88 3.26 9.68
CA SER A 204 21.72 3.40 10.88
C SER A 204 22.57 2.17 11.23
N LEU A 205 22.36 1.03 10.56
CA LEU A 205 23.11 -0.21 10.84
C LEU A 205 24.47 -0.31 10.12
N GLU A 206 24.83 0.65 9.27
CA GLU A 206 26.17 0.69 8.64
C GLU A 206 27.18 1.56 9.43
N SER A 207 26.74 2.27 10.47
CA SER A 207 27.62 2.92 11.45
C SER A 207 27.70 2.09 12.73
N GLU A 208 28.90 1.61 13.06
CA GLU A 208 29.26 0.91 14.31
C GLU A 208 29.09 1.79 15.58
N SER A 209 27.91 2.37 15.81
CA SER A 209 27.56 3.04 17.06
C SER A 209 26.63 2.14 17.87
N PHE A 210 27.10 1.77 19.06
CA PHE A 210 26.54 0.82 20.03
C PHE A 210 25.19 1.20 20.67
N ASP A 211 24.40 2.09 20.07
CA ASP A 211 23.05 2.42 20.54
C ASP A 211 22.01 1.73 19.66
N GLU A 212 21.67 0.50 20.06
CA GLU A 212 20.69 -0.40 19.42
C GLU A 212 19.26 -0.24 20.00
N PRO A 213 18.52 0.87 19.73
CA PRO A 213 17.06 0.83 19.86
C PRO A 213 16.24 1.48 18.72
N THR A 214 16.85 2.07 17.69
CA THR A 214 16.10 2.89 16.70
C THR A 214 15.30 2.05 15.70
N SER A 215 15.85 0.96 15.16
CA SER A 215 15.18 0.18 14.11
C SER A 215 13.98 -0.64 14.57
N GLU A 216 14.04 -1.21 15.78
CA GLU A 216 12.96 -2.03 16.32
C GLU A 216 11.74 -1.17 16.68
N SER A 217 11.97 0.04 17.21
CA SER A 217 10.91 1.00 17.53
C SER A 217 10.18 1.45 16.26
N GLU A 218 10.90 1.78 15.19
CA GLU A 218 10.28 2.21 13.93
C GLU A 218 9.39 1.13 13.30
N LEU A 219 9.84 -0.14 13.34
CA LEU A 219 9.03 -1.26 12.86
C LEU A 219 7.80 -1.51 13.73
N ALA A 220 7.94 -1.41 15.06
CA ALA A 220 6.82 -1.54 15.98
C ALA A 220 5.79 -0.41 15.79
N ASP A 221 6.26 0.83 15.58
CA ASP A 221 5.41 1.97 15.26
C ASP A 221 4.69 1.77 13.93
N PHE A 222 5.38 1.26 12.91
CA PHE A 222 4.77 0.94 11.62
C PHE A 222 3.69 -0.13 11.74
N ILE A 223 3.94 -1.23 12.46
CA ILE A 223 2.94 -2.28 12.71
C ILE A 223 1.76 -1.70 13.50
N SER A 224 2.03 -0.86 14.50
CA SER A 224 0.99 -0.17 15.28
C SER A 224 0.11 0.69 14.37
N LEU A 225 0.69 1.44 13.42
CA LEU A 225 -0.05 2.22 12.43
C LEU A 225 -0.91 1.34 11.53
N LEU A 226 -0.41 0.19 11.06
CA LEU A 226 -1.24 -0.77 10.31
C LEU A 226 -2.39 -1.31 11.16
N GLY A 227 -2.15 -1.56 12.45
CA GLY A 227 -3.14 -1.95 13.44
C GLY A 227 -4.22 -0.90 13.64
N GLU A 228 -3.85 0.37 13.77
CA GLU A 228 -4.77 1.50 13.81
C GLU A 228 -5.61 1.58 12.53
N ALA A 229 -4.96 1.51 11.36
CA ALA A 229 -5.63 1.58 10.07
C ALA A 229 -6.73 0.52 9.90
N ILE A 230 -6.52 -0.72 10.37
CA ILE A 230 -7.58 -1.73 10.30
C ILE A 230 -8.72 -1.50 11.30
N HIS A 231 -8.54 -0.69 12.35
CA HIS A 231 -9.60 -0.37 13.30
C HIS A 231 -10.37 0.91 12.96
N GLU A 232 -10.00 1.61 11.88
CA GLU A 232 -10.71 2.79 11.40
C GLU A 232 -12.14 2.45 10.94
N PRO A 233 -13.18 3.02 11.58
CA PRO A 233 -14.57 2.61 11.38
C PRO A 233 -15.15 3.00 10.02
N ASP A 234 -14.60 4.06 9.42
CA ASP A 234 -15.12 4.66 8.19
C ASP A 234 -14.42 4.14 6.93
N LEU A 235 -13.61 3.08 7.01
CA LEU A 235 -12.98 2.48 5.85
C LEU A 235 -13.90 1.46 5.14
N PRO A 236 -13.70 1.22 3.83
CA PRO A 236 -14.19 -0.01 3.22
C PRO A 236 -13.51 -1.20 3.90
N ILE A 237 -14.08 -2.39 3.74
CA ILE A 237 -13.46 -3.59 4.31
C ILE A 237 -12.13 -3.84 3.58
N ILE A 238 -11.05 -3.78 4.34
CA ILE A 238 -9.69 -4.03 3.86
C ILE A 238 -9.04 -5.21 4.58
N HIS A 239 -8.23 -5.95 3.85
CA HIS A 239 -7.38 -6.98 4.41
C HIS A 239 -5.92 -6.75 4.00
N ILE A 240 -5.03 -6.85 4.97
CA ILE A 240 -3.59 -6.73 4.77
C ILE A 240 -2.99 -8.11 5.01
N LEU A 241 -2.43 -8.73 3.97
CA LEU A 241 -1.57 -9.90 4.13
C LEU A 241 -0.15 -9.40 4.36
N LEU A 242 0.42 -9.73 5.52
CA LEU A 242 1.75 -9.32 5.93
C LEU A 242 2.62 -10.55 6.14
N THR A 243 3.80 -10.59 5.54
CA THR A 243 4.77 -11.67 5.79
C THR A 243 6.00 -11.17 6.51
N SER A 244 6.56 -12.00 7.40
CA SER A 244 7.86 -11.74 8.00
C SER A 244 8.46 -13.00 8.63
N ARG A 245 9.72 -12.93 9.07
CA ARG A 245 10.22 -13.81 10.13
C ARG A 245 9.56 -13.47 11.47
N PRO A 246 9.38 -14.46 12.38
CA PRO A 246 8.84 -14.22 13.71
C PRO A 246 9.94 -13.67 14.64
N GLU A 247 10.61 -12.59 14.24
CA GLU A 247 11.58 -11.89 15.08
C GLU A 247 10.86 -11.27 16.29
N GLU A 248 11.54 -11.19 17.43
CA GLU A 248 10.88 -10.92 18.71
C GLU A 248 10.20 -9.54 18.75
N HIS A 249 10.81 -8.51 18.18
CA HIS A 249 10.21 -7.17 18.11
C HIS A 249 8.97 -7.14 17.21
N ILE A 250 8.96 -7.87 16.08
CA ILE A 250 7.77 -8.00 15.22
C ILE A 250 6.67 -8.77 15.96
N ARG A 251 7.01 -9.87 16.63
CA ARG A 251 6.06 -10.69 17.39
C ARG A 251 5.40 -9.92 18.53
N LYS A 252 6.13 -9.02 19.18
CA LYS A 252 5.59 -8.16 20.26
C LYS A 252 4.66 -7.06 19.72
N ALA A 253 4.87 -6.61 18.50
CA ALA A 253 4.09 -5.53 17.89
C ALA A 253 2.82 -5.99 17.17
N MET A 254 2.73 -7.27 16.78
CA MET A 254 1.57 -7.91 16.14
C MET A 254 0.47 -8.27 17.13
#